data_AF-A0A949JF54-F1
#
_entry.id   AF-A0A949JF54-F1
#
_cell.length_a   1.000
_cell.length_b   1.000
_cell.length_c   1.000
_cell.angle_alpha   90.00
_cell.angle_beta   90.00
_cell.angle_gamma   90.00
#
_symmetry.space_group_name_H-M   'P 1'
#
loop_
_entity.id
_entity.type
_entity.pdbx_description
1 polymer ?
#
loop_
_entity_poly.entity_id
_entity_poly.type
_entity_poly.pdbx_seq_one_letter_code
_entity_poly.pdbx_strand_id
1 'polypeptide(L)' 'MTKIQEFPEVGDLVIGTVSDVFPYGAFVKLDEFDKVGMIHIKEISSAWVKNIRNHVREGQKVVTKVLKVVP' A
#
# COMPACT_ATOMS: atom_id res chain seq x y z
N MET A 1 -20.23 -1.04 -18.56
CA MET A 1 -20.26 0.29 -17.90
C MET A 1 -19.40 0.17 -16.65
N THR A 2 -18.08 0.29 -16.80
CA THR A 2 -17.14 0.09 -15.69
C THR A 2 -17.18 1.39 -14.87
N LYS A 3 -17.79 1.36 -13.70
CA LYS A 3 -17.70 2.48 -12.75
C LYS A 3 -16.22 2.74 -12.49
N ILE A 4 -15.72 3.89 -12.92
CA ILE A 4 -14.41 4.38 -12.49
C ILE A 4 -14.64 4.85 -11.07
N GLN A 5 -14.41 3.97 -10.10
CA GLN A 5 -14.43 4.34 -8.69
C GLN A 5 -13.16 5.13 -8.42
N GLU A 6 -13.30 6.38 -7.96
CA GLU A 6 -12.16 7.27 -7.76
C GLU A 6 -11.29 6.85 -6.56
N PHE A 7 -11.89 6.13 -5.62
CA PHE A 7 -11.24 5.55 -4.44
C PHE A 7 -11.68 4.08 -4.27
N PRO A 8 -10.80 3.21 -3.76
CA PRO A 8 -11.19 1.85 -3.36
C PRO A 8 -12.09 1.87 -2.12
N GLU A 9 -12.78 0.77 -1.84
CA GLU A 9 -13.57 0.63 -0.62
C GLU A 9 -12.73 0.02 0.54
N VAL A 10 -13.13 0.29 1.78
CA VAL A 10 -12.49 -0.33 2.94
C VAL A 10 -12.75 -1.83 2.91
N GLY A 11 -11.68 -2.62 2.95
CA GLY A 11 -11.72 -4.07 2.87
C GLY A 11 -11.25 -4.62 1.53
N ASP A 12 -11.19 -3.79 0.49
CA ASP A 12 -10.75 -4.21 -0.84
C ASP A 12 -9.30 -4.65 -0.86
N LEU A 13 -9.02 -5.63 -1.71
CA LEU A 13 -7.66 -6.04 -2.07
C LEU A 13 -7.28 -5.33 -3.36
N VAL A 14 -6.22 -4.52 -3.29
CA VAL A 14 -5.74 -3.72 -4.41
C VAL A 14 -4.29 -4.07 -4.70
N ILE A 15 -3.94 -4.08 -5.98
CA ILE A 15 -2.56 -4.24 -6.42
C ILE A 15 -1.91 -2.85 -6.49
N GLY A 16 -0.70 -2.74 -5.97
CA GLY A 16 0.08 -1.53 -6.10
C GLY A 16 1.57 -1.78 -6.17
N THR A 17 2.28 -0.77 -6.64
CA THR A 17 3.72 -0.76 -6.78
C THR A 17 4.33 0.15 -5.72
N VAL A 18 5.26 -0.37 -4.92
CA VAL A 18 5.96 0.43 -3.91
C VAL A 18 6.76 1.53 -4.60
N SER A 19 6.44 2.79 -4.32
CA SER A 19 7.16 3.95 -4.88
C SER A 19 8.35 4.33 -3.99
N ASP A 20 8.11 4.41 -2.68
CA ASP A 20 9.07 4.93 -1.71
C ASP A 20 9.01 4.13 -0.41
N VAL A 21 10.17 3.89 0.20
CA VAL A 21 10.26 3.17 1.49
C VAL A 21 10.94 4.06 2.53
N PHE A 22 10.19 4.37 3.60
CA PHE A 22 10.64 5.15 4.76
C PHE A 22 10.78 4.27 6.01
N PRO A 23 11.56 4.68 7.02
CA PRO A 23 11.72 3.87 8.25
C PRO A 23 10.42 3.56 9.00
N TYR A 24 9.38 4.38 8.83
CA TYR A 24 8.09 4.22 9.50
C TYR A 24 7.01 3.56 8.62
N GLY A 25 7.28 3.31 7.33
CA GLY A 25 6.28 2.81 6.41
C GLY A 25 6.69 2.84 4.94
N ALA A 26 5.80 2.41 4.06
CA ALA A 26 6.03 2.40 2.62
C ALA A 26 4.87 3.09 1.89
N PHE A 27 5.20 3.84 0.85
CA PHE A 27 4.22 4.41 -0.07
C PHE A 27 4.05 3.47 -1.26
N VAL A 28 2.80 3.21 -1.61
CA VAL A 28 2.40 2.28 -2.66
C VAL A 28 1.49 3.02 -3.62
N LYS A 29 1.93 3.15 -4.87
CA LYS A 29 1.08 3.64 -5.94
C LYS A 29 0.13 2.52 -6.34
N LEU A 30 -1.18 2.79 -6.29
CA LEU A 30 -2.18 1.80 -6.67
C LEU A 30 -2.18 1.67 -8.20
N ASP A 31 -2.23 0.45 -8.73
CA ASP A 31 -2.16 0.25 -10.18
C ASP A 31 -3.53 0.51 -10.84
N GLU A 32 -4.61 0.21 -10.12
CA GLU A 32 -6.00 0.35 -10.57
C GLU A 32 -6.57 1.75 -10.30
N PHE A 33 -5.90 2.54 -9.45
CA PHE A 33 -6.33 3.87 -9.02
C PHE A 33 -5.16 4.84 -9.19
N ASP A 34 -5.38 6.04 -9.76
CA ASP A 34 -4.32 7.06 -9.84
C ASP A 34 -4.10 7.77 -8.48
N LYS A 35 -3.85 6.97 -7.44
CA LYS A 35 -3.73 7.38 -6.04
C LYS A 35 -2.56 6.65 -5.39
N VAL A 36 -2.09 7.19 -4.27
CA VAL A 36 -1.00 6.61 -3.47
C VAL A 36 -1.53 6.26 -2.08
N GLY A 37 -1.30 5.03 -1.65
CA GLY A 37 -1.55 4.55 -0.30
C GLY A 37 -0.29 4.60 0.56
N MET A 38 -0.45 4.76 1.87
CA MET A 38 0.63 4.65 2.85
C MET A 38 0.40 3.43 3.73
N ILE A 39 1.37 2.53 3.79
CA ILE A 39 1.36 1.37 4.67
C ILE A 39 2.27 1.67 5.85
N HIS A 40 1.71 1.65 7.06
CA HIS A 40 2.49 1.84 8.29
C HIS A 40 3.32 0.59 8.59
N ILE A 41 4.50 0.74 9.20
CA ILE A 41 5.41 -0.39 9.49
C ILE A 41 4.76 -1.52 10.30
N LYS A 42 3.80 -1.19 11.17
CA LYS A 42 3.04 -2.18 11.94
C LYS A 42 2.10 -3.04 11.10
N GLU A 43 1.69 -2.56 9.93
CA GLU A 43 0.85 -3.29 8.98
C GLU A 43 1.69 -4.13 7.99
N ILE A 44 3.00 -3.89 7.92
CA ILE A 44 3.92 -4.62 7.03
C ILE A 44 4.33 -5.96 7.64
N SER A 45 4.49 -6.01 8.96
CA SER A 45 4.84 -7.25 9.66
C SER A 45 4.33 -7.24 11.09
N SER A 46 3.82 -8.38 11.54
CA SER A 46 3.42 -8.60 12.94
C SER A 46 4.63 -8.80 13.87
N ALA A 47 5.81 -9.05 13.32
CA ALA A 47 7.06 -9.21 14.08
C ALA A 47 7.84 -7.89 14.16
N TRP A 48 8.80 -7.81 15.09
CA TRP A 48 9.67 -6.64 15.19
C TRP A 48 10.52 -6.48 13.92
N VAL A 49 10.24 -5.43 13.16
CA VAL A 49 10.98 -5.09 11.95
C VAL A 49 12.20 -4.23 12.32
N LYS A 50 13.40 -4.82 12.25
CA LYS A 50 14.66 -4.08 12.40
C LYS A 50 14.98 -3.21 11.19
N ASN A 51 14.61 -3.67 9.99
CA ASN A 51 14.76 -2.92 8.75
C ASN A 51 13.61 -3.24 7.78
N ILE A 52 12.81 -2.23 7.47
CA ILE A 52 11.66 -2.32 6.55
C ILE A 52 12.08 -2.70 5.13
N ARG A 53 13.29 -2.32 4.69
CA ARG A 53 13.79 -2.63 3.35
C ARG A 53 14.02 -4.12 3.09
N ASN A 54 14.04 -4.94 4.15
CA ASN A 54 14.08 -6.39 4.02
C ASN A 54 12.71 -7.01 3.69
N HIS A 55 11.63 -6.26 3.88
CA HIS A 55 10.25 -6.72 3.66
C HIS A 55 9.65 -6.14 2.38
N VAL A 56 9.95 -4.87 2.09
CA VAL A 56 9.43 -4.14 0.94
C VAL A 56 10.55 -3.37 0.25
N ARG A 57 10.52 -3.33 -1.08
CA ARG A 57 11.51 -2.65 -1.92
C ARG A 57 10.81 -1.74 -2.93
N GLU A 58 11.45 -0.65 -3.30
CA GLU A 58 10.96 0.25 -4.34
C GLU A 58 10.85 -0.52 -5.68
N GLY A 59 9.76 -0.27 -6.41
CA GLY A 59 9.41 -1.00 -7.64
C GLY A 59 8.78 -2.37 -7.43
N GLN A 60 8.68 -2.87 -6.19
CA GLN A 60 8.04 -4.15 -5.90
C GLN A 60 6.52 -4.02 -6.04
N LYS A 61 5.91 -4.94 -6.80
CA LYS A 61 4.45 -5.13 -6.80
C LYS A 61 4.00 -5.91 -5.58
N VAL A 62 2.98 -5.39 -4.91
CA VAL A 62 2.40 -5.95 -3.69
C VAL A 62 0.88 -5.96 -3.79
N VAL A 63 0.26 -6.96 -3.17
CA VAL A 63 -1.19 -7.00 -2.94
C VAL A 63 -1.43 -6.46 -1.54
N THR A 64 -2.30 -5.46 -1.42
CA THR A 64 -2.53 -4.75 -0.16
C THR A 64 -4.01 -4.68 0.13
N LYS A 65 -4.38 -4.65 1.41
CA LYS A 65 -5.77 -4.49 1.84
C LYS A 65 -6.02 -3.04 2.28
N VAL A 66 -7.10 -2.45 1.80
CA VAL A 66 -7.50 -1.10 2.19
C VAL A 66 -8.11 -1.13 3.58
N LEU A 67 -7.44 -0.51 4.56
CA LEU A 67 -7.92 -0.45 5.94
C LEU A 67 -8.75 0.80 6.22
N LYS A 68 -8.43 1.90 5.56
CA LYS A 68 -9.09 3.19 5.75
C LYS A 68 -8.93 4.04 4.49
N VAL A 69 -9.98 4.77 4.15
CA VAL A 69 -9.98 5.77 3.08
C VAL A 69 -10.37 7.10 3.72
N VAL A 70 -9.60 8.15 3.41
CA VAL A 70 -9.93 9.53 3.77
C VAL A 70 -10.10 10.26 2.43
N PRO A 71 -11.34 10.61 2.04
CA PRO A 71 -11.59 11.40 0.85
C PRO A 71 -11.08 12.83 0.98
#